data_AF-A0A183A4C4-F1
#
_entry.id   AF-A0A183A4C4-F1
#
_cell.length_a   1.000
_cell.length_b   1.000
_cell.length_c   1.000
_cell.angle_alpha   90.00
_cell.angle_beta   90.00
_cell.angle_gamma   90.00
#
_symmetry.space_group_name_H-M   'P 1'
#
loop_
_entity.id
_entity.type
_entity.pdbx_description
1 polymer ?
#
loop_
_entity_poly.entity_id
_entity_poly.type
_entity_poly.pdbx_seq_one_letter_code
_entity_poly.pdbx_strand_id
1 'polypeptide(L)'
;LQVEKAYTLESLPIQAAYYPPESMKCWPHLKGVHFQKIQNKTVDLLIGTNTPEAHWVQDQRIGNSRQPYALKTILGWVLLGPAREDRSAARSVNCLATEETMQSQIAKLFEIEFGEDNQGVDLANSQEDKLALESVRSSATVVENHYQLRLPWKRNWREIPFNRYLAEKRLNHLRVRLERDPNLSRKYAEIME
;
A
#
# COMPACT_ATOMS: atom_id res chain seq x y z
N LEU A 1 -23.19 -13.97 19.17
CA LEU A 1 -22.58 -13.53 17.89
C LEU A 1 -23.43 -14.12 16.77
N GLN A 2 -23.97 -13.29 15.88
CA GLN A 2 -24.70 -13.75 14.69
C GLN A 2 -23.90 -13.30 13.47
N VAL A 3 -23.72 -14.20 12.51
CA VAL A 3 -22.98 -13.92 11.26
C VAL A 3 -23.95 -14.14 10.11
N GLU A 4 -24.14 -13.13 9.27
CA GLU A 4 -25.10 -13.18 8.16
C GLU A 4 -24.62 -14.08 7.01
N LYS A 5 -23.31 -14.06 6.74
CA LYS A 5 -22.68 -14.85 5.67
C LYS A 5 -21.32 -15.37 6.11
N ALA A 6 -21.09 -16.66 5.87
CA ALA A 6 -19.80 -17.31 6.09
C ALA A 6 -19.30 -17.94 4.78
N TYR A 7 -17.99 -17.99 4.61
CA TYR A 7 -17.34 -18.68 3.50
C TYR A 7 -16.51 -19.82 4.06
N THR A 8 -16.45 -20.94 3.33
CA THR A 8 -15.71 -22.14 3.71
C THR A 8 -14.57 -22.38 2.73
N LEU A 9 -13.39 -22.69 3.26
CA LEU A 9 -12.23 -23.13 2.52
C LEU A 9 -11.80 -24.50 3.06
N GLU A 10 -11.20 -25.35 2.23
CA GLU A 10 -10.67 -26.65 2.70
C GLU A 10 -9.55 -26.46 3.73
N SER A 11 -8.76 -25.40 3.58
CA SER A 11 -7.72 -25.02 4.52
C SER A 11 -7.53 -23.51 4.51
N LEU A 12 -7.40 -22.93 5.70
CA LEU A 12 -7.08 -21.50 5.84
C LEU A 12 -5.57 -21.31 5.67
N PRO A 13 -5.09 -20.46 4.75
CA PRO A 13 -3.67 -20.19 4.53
C PRO A 13 -3.13 -19.23 5.62
N ILE A 14 -3.32 -19.61 6.88
CA ILE A 14 -2.99 -18.82 8.06
C ILE A 14 -2.01 -19.63 8.89
N GLN A 15 -1.04 -18.93 9.49
CA GLN A 15 -0.13 -19.56 10.41
C GLN A 15 -0.83 -20.08 11.67
N ALA A 16 -0.12 -21.01 12.31
CA ALA A 16 -0.51 -21.57 13.58
C ALA A 16 -0.78 -20.47 14.62
N ALA A 17 -1.86 -20.62 15.40
CA ALA A 17 -2.24 -19.67 16.42
C ALA A 17 -1.11 -19.45 17.43
N TYR A 18 -0.79 -18.18 17.66
CA TYR A 18 0.21 -17.76 18.61
C TYR A 18 -0.40 -17.67 20.01
N TYR A 19 0.29 -18.26 20.99
CA TYR A 19 -0.07 -18.13 22.40
C TYR A 19 0.88 -17.14 23.07
N PRO A 20 0.36 -16.12 23.80
CA PRO A 20 1.22 -15.13 24.42
C PRO A 20 2.26 -15.74 25.38
N PRO A 21 3.50 -15.22 25.39
CA PRO A 21 4.59 -15.82 26.13
C PRO A 21 4.49 -15.50 27.62
N GLU A 22 5.07 -16.35 28.46
CA GLU A 22 5.12 -16.19 29.92
C GLU A 22 5.76 -14.85 30.36
N SER A 23 6.62 -14.26 29.53
CA SER A 23 7.23 -12.94 29.73
C SER A 23 6.20 -11.81 29.85
N MET A 24 4.95 -12.06 29.45
CA MET A 24 3.85 -11.14 29.67
C MET A 24 3.59 -10.83 31.15
N LYS A 25 3.88 -11.77 32.06
CA LYS A 25 3.73 -11.57 33.52
C LYS A 25 4.55 -10.39 34.06
N CYS A 26 5.54 -9.93 33.31
CA CYS A 26 6.35 -8.77 33.66
C CYS A 26 5.59 -7.43 33.55
N TRP A 27 4.43 -7.38 32.89
CA TRP A 27 3.65 -6.16 32.69
C TRP A 27 2.60 -5.98 33.80
N PRO A 28 2.70 -4.94 34.65
CA PRO A 28 1.80 -4.76 35.79
C PRO A 28 0.32 -4.60 35.40
N HIS A 29 0.04 -3.89 34.30
CA HIS A 29 -1.32 -3.64 33.81
C HIS A 29 -2.00 -4.88 33.23
N LEU A 30 -1.24 -5.91 32.86
CA LEU A 30 -1.76 -7.20 32.37
C LEU A 30 -1.98 -8.23 33.49
N LYS A 31 -1.72 -7.88 34.76
CA LYS A 31 -2.02 -8.75 35.90
C LYS A 31 -3.52 -9.06 35.96
N GLY A 32 -3.85 -10.35 36.05
CA GLY A 32 -5.24 -10.83 36.09
C GLY A 32 -5.88 -11.03 34.71
N VAL A 33 -5.17 -10.73 33.62
CA VAL A 33 -5.62 -11.11 32.26
C VAL A 33 -5.29 -12.58 32.04
N HIS A 34 -6.31 -13.38 31.78
CA HIS A 34 -6.16 -14.80 31.47
C HIS A 34 -6.40 -15.06 29.99
N PHE A 35 -5.36 -15.50 29.30
CA PHE A 35 -5.45 -16.01 27.93
C PHE A 35 -5.67 -17.52 27.98
N GLN A 36 -6.59 -18.04 27.17
CA GLN A 36 -6.82 -19.47 27.09
C GLN A 36 -5.64 -20.15 26.38
N LYS A 37 -5.14 -21.24 26.96
CA LYS A 37 -4.04 -22.00 26.38
C LYS A 37 -4.55 -22.78 25.17
N ILE A 38 -3.98 -22.48 24.01
CA ILE A 38 -4.34 -23.10 22.74
C ILE A 38 -3.61 -24.45 22.64
N GLN A 39 -4.36 -25.55 22.69
CA GLN A 39 -3.80 -26.91 22.56
C GLN A 39 -3.54 -27.25 21.09
N ASN A 40 -4.53 -27.02 20.23
CA ASN A 40 -4.40 -27.17 18.79
C ASN A 40 -4.17 -25.79 18.17
N LYS A 41 -3.02 -25.60 17.53
CA LYS A 41 -2.66 -24.31 16.93
C LYS A 41 -3.24 -24.13 15.53
N THR A 42 -4.09 -25.03 15.02
CA THR A 42 -4.80 -24.78 13.76
C THR A 42 -5.82 -23.66 13.94
N VAL A 43 -5.95 -22.80 12.92
CA VAL A 43 -6.98 -21.76 12.88
C VAL A 43 -8.11 -22.29 12.02
N ASP A 44 -9.29 -22.48 12.62
CA ASP A 44 -10.47 -23.05 11.93
C ASP A 44 -11.46 -21.98 11.47
N LEU A 45 -11.41 -20.78 12.06
CA LEU A 45 -12.34 -19.69 11.78
C LEU A 45 -11.61 -18.35 11.73
N LEU A 46 -11.85 -17.59 10.65
CA LEU A 46 -11.43 -16.20 10.54
C LEU A 46 -12.65 -15.28 10.63
N ILE A 47 -12.65 -14.36 11.58
CA ILE A 47 -13.70 -13.36 11.76
C ILE A 47 -13.18 -12.02 11.22
N GLY A 48 -13.82 -11.55 10.15
CA GLY A 48 -13.50 -10.27 9.52
C GLY A 48 -13.99 -9.07 10.33
N THR A 49 -13.65 -7.88 9.85
CA THR A 49 -14.13 -6.60 10.42
C THR A 49 -15.58 -6.29 10.07
N ASN A 50 -16.19 -7.07 9.17
CA ASN A 50 -17.61 -7.01 8.81
C ASN A 50 -18.54 -7.59 9.90
N THR A 51 -18.00 -8.12 11.00
CA THR A 51 -18.75 -8.53 12.20
C THR A 51 -18.30 -7.67 13.39
N PRO A 52 -18.69 -6.38 13.46
CA PRO A 52 -18.19 -5.45 14.47
C PRO A 52 -18.49 -5.88 15.91
N GLU A 53 -19.59 -6.62 16.13
CA GLU A 53 -20.01 -7.13 17.44
C GLU A 53 -18.96 -8.08 18.05
N ALA A 54 -18.20 -8.80 17.22
CA ALA A 54 -17.10 -9.66 17.67
C ALA A 54 -15.94 -8.85 18.29
N HIS A 55 -15.81 -7.59 17.88
CA HIS A 55 -14.68 -6.72 18.19
C HIS A 55 -15.04 -5.65 19.23
N TRP A 56 -16.28 -5.58 19.70
CA TRP A 56 -16.69 -4.66 20.76
C TRP A 56 -15.88 -4.87 22.04
N VAL A 57 -15.29 -3.78 22.53
CA VAL A 57 -14.45 -3.77 23.72
C VAL A 57 -15.32 -3.71 24.96
N GLN A 58 -15.26 -4.77 25.78
CA GLN A 58 -15.92 -4.87 27.09
C GLN A 58 -15.03 -4.38 28.23
N ASP A 59 -13.70 -4.54 28.10
CA ASP A 59 -12.69 -4.07 29.08
C ASP A 59 -11.36 -3.85 28.35
N GLN A 60 -10.50 -3.01 28.89
CA GLN A 60 -9.17 -2.73 28.35
C GLN A 60 -8.11 -2.58 29.44
N ARG A 61 -6.92 -3.12 29.17
CA ARG A 61 -5.74 -3.02 30.05
C ARG A 61 -4.61 -2.34 29.31
N ILE A 62 -4.44 -1.05 29.60
CA ILE A 62 -3.52 -0.16 28.90
C ILE A 62 -2.29 0.08 29.76
N GLY A 63 -1.11 -0.06 29.15
CA GLY A 63 0.18 0.27 29.76
C GLY A 63 0.70 1.63 29.31
N ASN A 64 2.00 1.85 29.50
CA ASN A 64 2.68 3.04 28.99
C ASN A 64 2.91 2.97 27.47
N SER A 65 3.36 4.08 26.89
CA SER A 65 3.74 4.14 25.47
C SER A 65 4.69 3.01 25.07
N ARG A 66 4.45 2.41 23.90
CA ARG A 66 5.20 1.27 23.33
C ARG A 66 5.19 -0.02 24.18
N GLN A 67 4.19 -0.18 25.05
CA GLN A 67 3.94 -1.44 25.75
C GLN A 67 2.77 -2.20 25.10
N PRO A 68 2.69 -3.53 25.26
CA PRO A 68 1.52 -4.26 24.84
C PRO A 68 0.31 -3.89 25.71
N TYR A 69 -0.89 -4.03 25.18
CA TYR A 69 -2.15 -3.80 25.88
C TYR A 69 -3.13 -4.93 25.57
N ALA A 70 -4.13 -5.13 26.42
CA ALA A 70 -5.13 -6.18 26.20
C ALA A 70 -6.53 -5.58 26.08
N LEU A 71 -7.33 -6.17 25.19
CA LEU A 71 -8.76 -5.87 25.03
C LEU A 71 -9.55 -7.12 25.37
N LYS A 72 -10.64 -6.96 26.12
CA LYS A 72 -11.63 -8.01 26.33
C LYS A 72 -12.76 -7.80 25.34
N THR A 73 -12.99 -8.77 24.46
CA THR A 73 -14.19 -8.80 23.61
C THR A 73 -15.12 -9.89 24.08
N ILE A 74 -16.26 -10.05 23.41
CA ILE A 74 -17.19 -11.17 23.65
C ILE A 74 -16.56 -12.54 23.40
N LEU A 75 -15.45 -12.61 22.64
CA LEU A 75 -14.71 -13.85 22.35
C LEU A 75 -13.57 -14.12 23.34
N GLY A 76 -13.26 -13.18 24.24
CA GLY A 76 -12.21 -13.31 25.24
C GLY A 76 -11.16 -12.21 25.16
N TRP A 77 -10.01 -12.45 25.79
CA TRP A 77 -8.91 -11.48 25.84
C TRP A 77 -8.03 -11.58 24.60
N VAL A 78 -7.73 -10.43 24.01
CA VAL A 78 -6.82 -10.25 22.88
C VAL A 78 -5.63 -9.40 23.33
N LEU A 79 -4.41 -9.81 22.99
CA LEU A 79 -3.20 -9.03 23.22
C LEU A 79 -2.82 -8.26 21.96
N LEU A 80 -2.51 -6.98 22.11
CA LEU A 80 -2.13 -6.08 21.03
C LEU A 80 -0.86 -5.30 21.39
N GLY A 81 -0.12 -4.90 20.36
CA GLY A 81 1.11 -4.11 20.52
C GLY A 81 2.39 -4.95 20.67
N PRO A 82 3.54 -4.28 20.82
CA PRO A 82 4.83 -4.95 20.80
C PRO A 82 5.03 -5.80 22.06
N ALA A 83 5.12 -7.12 21.89
CA ALA A 83 5.60 -8.00 22.94
C ALA A 83 7.13 -7.85 23.07
N ARG A 84 7.64 -7.85 24.32
CA ARG A 84 9.08 -8.01 24.57
C ARG A 84 9.44 -9.46 24.24
N GLU A 85 9.83 -9.70 22.99
CA GLU A 85 10.46 -10.94 22.58
C GLU A 85 11.90 -10.73 22.20
N ASP A 86 12.69 -11.78 22.45
CA ASP A 86 14.09 -11.87 22.07
C ASP A 86 14.23 -11.64 20.56
N ARG A 87 15.33 -11.03 20.11
CA ARG A 87 15.53 -10.59 18.71
C ARG A 87 15.53 -11.74 17.68
N SER A 88 15.32 -12.97 18.13
CA SER A 88 15.37 -14.24 17.39
C SER A 88 13.99 -14.78 16.97
N ALA A 89 12.87 -14.22 17.45
CA ALA A 89 11.55 -14.71 17.07
C ALA A 89 11.22 -14.40 15.59
N ALA A 90 10.83 -15.43 14.84
CA ALA A 90 10.43 -15.31 13.44
C ALA A 90 9.24 -14.35 13.32
N ARG A 91 9.41 -13.27 12.56
CA ARG A 91 8.31 -12.35 12.23
C ARG A 91 7.47 -13.00 11.14
N SER A 92 6.17 -13.06 11.36
CA SER A 92 5.24 -13.55 10.35
C SER A 92 4.17 -12.54 10.02
N VAL A 93 3.76 -12.56 8.76
CA VAL A 93 2.65 -11.78 8.24
C VAL A 93 1.74 -12.77 7.53
N ASN A 94 0.47 -12.84 7.94
CA ASN A 94 -0.54 -13.61 7.24
C ASN A 94 -1.07 -12.74 6.10
N CYS A 95 -0.58 -12.95 4.90
CA CYS A 95 -1.11 -12.31 3.71
C CYS A 95 -2.31 -13.12 3.21
N LEU A 96 -3.52 -12.64 3.49
CA LEU A 96 -4.69 -13.10 2.74
C LEU A 96 -4.61 -12.42 1.38
N ALA A 97 -3.88 -13.04 0.45
CA ALA A 97 -4.07 -12.72 -0.94
C ALA A 97 -5.52 -13.12 -1.25
N THR A 98 -6.42 -12.14 -1.33
CA THR A 98 -7.55 -12.31 -2.24
C THR A 98 -6.89 -12.57 -3.58
N GLU A 99 -7.24 -13.67 -4.24
CA GLU A 99 -6.84 -13.91 -5.63
C GLU A 99 -7.52 -12.85 -6.50
N GLU A 100 -7.12 -11.60 -6.35
CA GLU A 100 -7.18 -10.65 -7.41
C GLU A 100 -6.13 -11.12 -8.39
N THR A 101 -6.58 -11.95 -9.34
CA THR A 101 -5.82 -12.25 -10.55
C THR A 101 -5.18 -10.97 -11.06
N MET A 102 -3.95 -11.04 -11.58
CA MET A 102 -3.31 -9.91 -12.24
C MET A 102 -4.26 -9.23 -13.25
N GLN A 103 -5.12 -10.02 -13.90
CA GLN A 103 -6.18 -9.54 -14.78
C GLN A 103 -7.22 -8.67 -14.06
N SER A 104 -7.69 -9.05 -12.87
CA SER A 104 -8.59 -8.22 -12.07
C SER A 104 -7.94 -6.94 -11.53
N GLN A 105 -6.64 -6.97 -11.22
CA GLN A 105 -5.90 -5.75 -10.84
C GLN A 105 -5.72 -4.80 -12.02
N ILE A 106 -5.41 -5.36 -13.19
CA ILE A 106 -5.33 -4.62 -14.45
C ILE A 106 -6.72 -4.06 -14.82
N ALA A 107 -7.77 -4.85 -14.70
CA ALA A 107 -9.14 -4.40 -14.96
C ALA A 107 -9.55 -3.27 -14.02
N LYS A 108 -9.27 -3.36 -12.72
CA LYS A 108 -9.48 -2.28 -11.76
C LYS A 108 -8.68 -1.02 -12.09
N LEU A 109 -7.41 -1.17 -12.51
CA LEU A 109 -6.60 -0.03 -12.95
C LEU A 109 -7.27 0.67 -14.13
N PHE A 110 -7.71 -0.10 -15.14
CA PHE A 110 -8.41 0.43 -16.31
C PHE A 110 -9.77 1.06 -15.96
N GLU A 111 -10.54 0.47 -15.05
CA GLU A 111 -11.79 1.03 -14.55
C GLU A 111 -11.57 2.37 -13.84
N ILE A 112 -10.48 2.51 -13.07
CA ILE A 112 -10.12 3.77 -12.39
C ILE A 112 -9.64 4.82 -13.39
N GLU A 113 -8.82 4.44 -14.37
CA GLU A 113 -8.22 5.38 -15.33
C GLU A 113 -9.18 5.80 -16.44
N PHE A 114 -10.10 4.91 -16.86
CA PHE A 114 -10.93 5.09 -18.06
C PHE A 114 -12.42 4.85 -17.82
N GLY A 115 -12.85 4.49 -16.60
CA GLY A 115 -14.26 4.35 -16.26
C GLY A 115 -14.98 5.68 -16.42
N GLU A 116 -16.11 5.66 -17.14
CA GLU A 116 -16.93 6.85 -17.43
C GLU A 116 -17.57 7.46 -16.17
N ASP A 117 -17.48 6.77 -15.03
CA ASP A 117 -18.07 7.17 -13.74
C ASP A 117 -17.06 7.84 -12.77
N ASN A 118 -16.05 8.52 -13.32
CA ASN A 118 -15.16 9.41 -12.55
C ASN A 118 -15.84 10.74 -12.13
N GLN A 119 -17.16 10.74 -11.95
CA GLN A 119 -17.87 11.81 -11.25
C GLN A 119 -17.73 11.59 -9.74
N GLY A 120 -16.55 11.91 -9.19
CA GLY A 120 -16.43 12.19 -7.76
C GLY A 120 -15.59 11.22 -6.93
N VAL A 121 -14.65 10.48 -7.51
CA VAL A 121 -13.49 10.10 -6.69
C VAL A 121 -12.64 11.36 -6.52
N ASP A 122 -12.97 12.13 -5.48
CA ASP A 122 -12.09 13.15 -4.93
C ASP A 122 -10.86 12.42 -4.35
N LEU A 123 -10.03 11.85 -5.23
CA LEU A 123 -8.65 11.54 -4.90
C LEU A 123 -8.07 12.88 -4.48
N ALA A 124 -8.03 13.08 -3.16
CA ALA A 124 -7.58 14.31 -2.56
C ALA A 124 -6.27 14.71 -3.23
N ASN A 125 -6.36 15.72 -4.10
CA ASN A 125 -5.23 16.11 -4.94
C ASN A 125 -4.02 16.30 -4.05
N SER A 126 -2.91 15.63 -4.38
CA SER A 126 -1.67 15.85 -3.65
C SER A 126 -1.28 17.32 -3.76
N GLN A 127 -0.41 17.80 -2.88
CA GLN A 127 0.06 19.17 -2.98
C GLN A 127 0.73 19.44 -4.34
N GLU A 128 1.38 18.43 -4.93
CA GLU A 128 1.96 18.52 -6.28
C GLU A 128 0.87 18.59 -7.36
N ASP A 129 -0.21 17.82 -7.25
CA ASP A 129 -1.32 17.83 -8.21
C ASP A 129 -2.06 19.16 -8.22
N LYS A 130 -2.25 19.77 -7.05
CA LYS A 130 -2.85 21.11 -6.92
C LYS A 130 -2.02 22.16 -7.67
N LEU A 131 -0.69 22.13 -7.49
CA LEU A 131 0.22 23.05 -8.17
C LEU A 131 0.26 22.81 -9.69
N ALA A 132 0.23 21.54 -10.11
CA ALA A 132 0.18 21.16 -11.52
C ALA A 132 -1.11 21.67 -12.19
N LEU A 133 -2.26 21.43 -11.56
CA LEU A 133 -3.57 21.88 -12.04
C LEU A 133 -3.65 23.41 -12.08
N GLU A 134 -3.14 24.11 -11.07
CA GLU A 134 -3.07 25.57 -11.04
C GLU A 134 -2.19 26.13 -12.16
N SER A 135 -1.03 25.52 -12.43
CA SER A 135 -0.16 25.89 -13.55
C SER A 135 -0.86 25.71 -14.90
N VAL A 136 -1.54 24.60 -15.10
CA VAL A 136 -2.29 24.33 -16.34
C VAL A 136 -3.43 25.32 -16.49
N ARG A 137 -4.27 25.49 -15.46
CA ARG A 137 -5.43 26.42 -15.49
C ARG A 137 -5.02 27.87 -15.73
N SER A 138 -3.91 28.33 -15.14
CA SER A 138 -3.44 29.71 -15.26
C SER A 138 -2.72 30.02 -16.57
N SER A 139 -2.29 29.00 -17.32
CA SER A 139 -1.52 29.17 -18.56
C SER A 139 -2.20 28.67 -19.82
N ALA A 140 -3.35 28.01 -19.68
CA ALA A 140 -4.09 27.47 -20.80
C ALA A 140 -4.59 28.59 -21.71
N THR A 141 -4.08 28.61 -22.93
CA THR A 141 -4.45 29.57 -23.97
C THR A 141 -4.56 28.84 -25.31
N VAL A 142 -5.34 29.38 -26.24
CA VAL A 142 -5.41 28.87 -27.61
C VAL A 142 -4.69 29.87 -28.50
N VAL A 143 -3.66 29.39 -29.21
CA VAL A 143 -2.87 30.18 -30.13
C VAL A 143 -2.86 29.44 -31.46
N GLU A 144 -3.27 30.10 -32.54
CA GLU A 144 -3.32 29.52 -33.89
C GLU A 144 -4.01 28.14 -33.95
N ASN A 145 -5.18 28.04 -33.31
CA ASN A 145 -5.98 26.81 -33.23
C ASN A 145 -5.32 25.64 -32.47
N HIS A 146 -4.24 25.89 -31.72
CA HIS A 146 -3.58 24.91 -30.86
C HIS A 146 -3.66 25.32 -29.39
N TYR A 147 -3.85 24.34 -28.50
CA TYR A 147 -3.77 24.57 -27.07
C TYR A 147 -2.31 24.73 -26.64
N GLN A 148 -2.01 25.86 -26.03
CA GLN A 148 -0.74 26.14 -25.37
C GLN A 148 -0.96 26.16 -23.87
N LEU A 149 -0.20 25.33 -23.16
CA LEU A 149 -0.22 25.18 -21.71
C LEU A 149 1.24 25.21 -21.24
N ARG A 150 1.52 25.77 -20.05
CA ARG A 150 2.83 25.58 -19.42
C ARG A 150 2.91 24.17 -18.85
N LEU A 151 4.06 23.54 -19.03
CA LEU A 151 4.37 22.26 -18.40
C LEU A 151 4.34 22.40 -16.87
N PRO A 152 3.64 21.50 -16.16
CA PRO A 152 3.53 21.53 -14.71
C PRO A 152 4.80 20.96 -14.06
N TRP A 153 5.84 21.78 -13.95
CA TRP A 153 7.09 21.39 -13.31
C TRP A 153 6.93 21.28 -11.79
N LYS A 154 7.50 20.23 -11.16
CA LYS A 154 7.56 20.07 -9.70
C LYS A 154 8.36 21.17 -8.99
N ARG A 155 9.30 21.80 -9.69
CA ARG A 155 10.15 22.90 -9.23
C ARG A 155 10.21 23.98 -10.30
N ASN A 156 10.66 25.18 -9.93
CA ASN A 156 10.82 26.25 -10.89
C ASN A 156 11.75 25.78 -12.02
N TRP A 157 11.28 25.80 -13.27
CA TRP A 157 12.07 25.34 -14.43
C TRP A 157 13.40 26.10 -14.58
N ARG A 158 13.48 27.31 -14.00
CA ARG A 158 14.68 28.14 -13.94
C ARG A 158 15.80 27.56 -13.07
N GLU A 159 15.50 26.55 -12.25
CA GLU A 159 16.46 25.85 -11.40
C GLU A 159 17.04 24.59 -12.07
N ILE A 160 16.63 24.25 -13.29
CA ILE A 160 17.18 23.11 -14.02
C ILE A 160 18.66 23.41 -14.30
N PRO A 161 19.61 22.61 -13.76
CA PRO A 161 21.02 22.86 -13.95
C PRO A 161 21.38 22.74 -15.43
N PHE A 162 22.38 23.52 -15.87
CA PHE A 162 22.92 23.43 -17.22
C PHE A 162 23.36 21.99 -17.53
N ASN A 163 22.55 21.28 -18.33
CA ASN A 163 22.73 19.86 -18.62
C ASN A 163 23.37 19.60 -19.99
N ARG A 164 23.86 20.66 -20.67
CA ARG A 164 24.43 20.58 -22.02
C ARG A 164 25.52 19.51 -22.15
N TYR A 165 26.49 19.50 -21.23
CA TYR A 165 27.56 18.51 -21.22
C TYR A 165 27.02 17.07 -21.17
N LEU A 166 26.00 16.82 -20.33
CA LEU A 166 25.39 15.50 -20.20
C LEU A 166 24.60 15.12 -21.46
N ALA A 167 23.88 16.08 -22.05
CA ALA A 167 23.15 15.89 -23.30
C ALA A 167 24.11 15.54 -24.46
N GLU A 168 25.21 16.28 -24.60
CA GLU A 168 26.25 16.00 -25.61
C GLU A 168 26.89 14.62 -25.39
N LYS A 169 27.18 14.24 -24.14
CA LYS A 169 27.71 12.91 -23.82
C LYS A 169 26.73 11.80 -24.18
N ARG A 170 25.45 11.97 -23.86
CA ARG A 170 24.37 11.01 -24.22
C ARG A 170 24.20 10.90 -25.72
N LEU A 171 24.25 12.02 -26.44
CA LEU A 171 24.17 12.05 -27.91
C LEU A 171 25.35 11.28 -28.52
N ASN A 172 26.58 11.50 -28.03
CA ASN A 172 27.75 10.77 -28.49
C ASN A 172 27.65 9.26 -28.21
N HIS A 173 27.14 8.88 -27.03
CA HIS A 173 26.91 7.47 -26.71
C HIS A 173 25.86 6.86 -27.64
N LEU A 174 24.77 7.58 -27.91
CA LEU A 174 23.74 7.15 -28.85
C LEU A 174 24.34 6.98 -30.24
N ARG A 175 25.09 7.96 -30.75
CA ARG A 175 25.78 7.89 -32.05
C ARG A 175 26.62 6.63 -32.17
N VAL A 176 27.53 6.38 -31.21
CA VAL A 176 28.38 5.19 -31.21
C VAL A 176 27.55 3.90 -31.16
N ARG A 177 26.42 3.91 -30.46
CA ARG A 177 25.52 2.74 -30.38
C ARG A 177 24.80 2.48 -31.71
N LEU A 178 24.38 3.53 -32.41
CA LEU A 178 23.75 3.43 -33.73
C LEU A 178 24.76 3.03 -34.82
N GLU A 179 26.01 3.50 -34.74
CA GLU A 179 27.08 3.09 -35.66
C GLU A 179 27.46 1.61 -35.51
N ARG A 180 27.36 1.07 -34.29
CA ARG A 180 27.65 -0.34 -34.00
C ARG A 180 26.52 -1.29 -34.37
N ASP A 181 25.26 -0.82 -34.36
CA ASP A 181 24.08 -1.63 -34.65
C ASP A 181 23.23 -0.99 -35.79
N PRO A 182 23.43 -1.45 -37.04
CA PRO A 182 22.71 -0.95 -38.20
C PRO A 182 21.19 -1.14 -38.12
N ASN A 183 20.72 -2.20 -37.44
CA ASN A 183 19.28 -2.46 -37.30
C ASN A 183 18.63 -1.48 -36.32
N LEU A 184 19.31 -1.15 -35.22
CA LEU A 184 18.87 -0.12 -34.29
C LEU A 184 18.87 1.27 -34.97
N SER A 185 19.89 1.57 -35.77
CA SER A 185 19.98 2.80 -36.55
C SER A 185 18.77 3.01 -37.47
N ARG A 186 18.41 1.98 -38.25
CA ARG A 186 17.25 2.04 -39.15
C ARG A 186 15.93 2.29 -38.40
N LYS A 187 15.66 1.53 -37.33
CA LYS A 187 14.45 1.72 -36.51
C LYS A 187 14.39 3.10 -35.86
N TYR A 188 15.54 3.63 -35.47
CA TYR A 188 15.61 4.96 -34.87
C TYR A 188 15.29 6.06 -35.90
N ALA A 189 15.76 5.91 -37.15
CA ALA A 189 15.45 6.83 -38.23
C ALA A 189 13.95 6.84 -38.58
N GLU A 190 13.32 5.66 -38.66
CA GLU A 190 11.88 5.52 -38.96
C GLU A 190 10.95 6.21 -37.95
N ILE A 191 11.38 6.42 -36.70
CA ILE A 191 10.58 7.08 -35.64
C ILE A 191 10.78 8.61 -35.63
N MET A 192 11.94 9.08 -36.11
CA MET A 192 12.34 10.48 -36.03
C MET A 192 12.04 11.26 -37.32
N GLU A 193 11.67 10.58 -38.41
CA GLU A 193 10.96 11.16 -39.57
C GLU A 193 9.46 11.34 -39.27
#